data_AF-A0A3M1NXD8-F1
#
_entry.id   AF-A0A3M1NXD8-F1
#
_cell.length_a   1.000
_cell.length_b   1.000
_cell.length_c   1.000
_cell.angle_alpha   90.00
_cell.angle_beta   90.00
_cell.angle_gamma   90.00
#
_symmetry.space_group_name_H-M   'P 1'
#
loop_
_entity.id
_entity.type
_entity.pdbx_description
1 polymer ?
#
loop_
_entity_poly.entity_id
_entity_poly.type
_entity_poly.pdbx_seq_one_letter_code
_entity_poly.pdbx_strand_id
1 'polypeptide(L)'
;RRLSPRPVYVVERPRLGCSVPDAVDFTVLDCLDTPLSAVEGAAKRQQRRGRKPLVLSFSYSLLSGVGDGRAVGLDDASRRALLKKEQEQAGQLRQALTDAELTARAAGQFVAPFADYPTDHPMLVYGDSEDPSMIAAGLVEAGRSPRVAYKAVQAHFLNENAGGTPFFAHVRRSPQMYPVLGVGLILAFLFNYNRSRRLRGNLRRIFLYPHGFYVELRDQRKISAWHTWLIGVTISVMFGLILSGIFFHLRTDVLFSQLLPLLVSSDSLLRQLVWLTWHPLLSVAVFSGLTLLGFGVMILSLRLVAFVFGQRLPIVQFYTLVFWAAASFLWLLPLAPIYYRILDQTAWSSAAYIVPLLFGLWFLGRLFRAVRVVFGLSRAKAVLLVGVLVTTVLAGVGSYYDSRHALFDYLQLYWSCLM
;
A
#
# COMPACT_ATOMS: atom_id res chain seq x y z
N ARG A 1 42.14 -8.97 -29.99
CA ARG A 1 41.37 -9.54 -28.86
C ARG A 1 40.64 -10.77 -29.39
N ARG A 2 40.99 -11.99 -28.99
CA ARG A 2 40.17 -13.17 -29.31
C ARG A 2 38.87 -13.03 -28.52
N LEU A 3 37.75 -12.85 -29.21
CA LEU A 3 36.44 -12.88 -28.56
C LEU A 3 36.28 -14.26 -27.90
N SER A 4 35.94 -14.26 -26.62
CA SER A 4 35.57 -15.49 -25.91
C SER A 4 34.44 -16.18 -26.71
N PRO A 5 34.55 -17.48 -27.03
CA PRO A 5 33.50 -18.19 -27.75
C PRO A 5 32.24 -18.43 -26.91
N ARG A 6 32.32 -18.25 -25.58
CA ARG A 6 31.14 -18.34 -24.71
C ARG A 6 30.40 -16.99 -24.65
N PRO A 7 29.06 -16.98 -24.70
CA PRO A 7 28.26 -15.79 -24.45
C PRO A 7 28.49 -15.30 -23.02
N VAL A 8 28.26 -14.00 -22.83
CA VAL A 8 28.35 -13.37 -21.51
C VAL A 8 27.03 -13.60 -20.78
N TYR A 9 27.09 -14.28 -19.63
CA TYR A 9 25.90 -14.57 -18.84
C TYR A 9 25.70 -13.49 -17.79
N VAL A 10 24.51 -12.90 -17.79
CA VAL A 10 24.13 -11.81 -16.89
C VAL A 10 22.96 -12.28 -16.05
N VAL A 11 23.03 -12.03 -14.75
CA VAL A 11 21.87 -12.16 -13.87
C VAL A 11 21.38 -10.77 -13.53
N GLU A 12 20.12 -10.51 -13.88
CA GLU A 12 19.40 -9.30 -13.52
C GLU A 12 18.57 -9.54 -12.25
N ARG A 13 18.51 -8.53 -11.38
CA ARG A 13 17.75 -8.58 -10.11
C ARG A 13 18.05 -9.82 -9.27
N PRO A 14 19.34 -10.08 -8.97
CA PRO A 14 19.72 -11.16 -8.07
C PRO A 14 19.04 -10.93 -6.72
N ARG A 15 18.52 -12.00 -6.10
CA ARG A 15 18.09 -11.89 -4.71
C ARG A 15 19.26 -11.51 -3.83
N LEU A 16 19.04 -10.52 -2.98
CA LEU A 16 20.00 -10.10 -1.98
C LEU A 16 20.24 -11.22 -0.98
N GLY A 17 21.31 -11.99 -1.22
CA GLY A 17 21.74 -13.07 -0.33
C GLY A 17 21.91 -14.43 -0.99
N CYS A 18 21.41 -14.65 -2.20
CA CYS A 18 21.59 -15.91 -2.94
C CYS A 18 22.99 -16.01 -3.55
N SER A 19 23.54 -17.23 -3.62
CA SER A 19 24.77 -17.49 -4.37
C SER A 19 24.48 -17.38 -5.86
N VAL A 20 25.14 -16.42 -6.52
CA VAL A 20 25.09 -16.30 -7.98
C VAL A 20 25.92 -17.46 -8.57
N PRO A 21 25.38 -18.25 -9.51
CA PRO A 21 26.11 -19.36 -10.12
C PRO A 21 27.44 -18.91 -10.74
N ASP A 22 28.48 -19.75 -10.68
CA ASP A 22 29.81 -19.42 -11.21
C ASP A 22 29.83 -19.15 -12.72
N ALA A 23 28.85 -19.70 -13.45
CA ALA A 23 28.66 -19.49 -14.88
C ALA A 23 28.30 -18.03 -15.23
N VAL A 24 27.81 -17.24 -14.27
CA VAL A 24 27.43 -15.84 -14.47
C VAL A 24 28.68 -14.97 -14.48
N ASP A 25 28.82 -14.11 -15.48
CA ASP A 25 29.98 -13.24 -15.63
C ASP A 25 29.83 -11.95 -14.82
N PHE A 26 28.64 -11.34 -14.79
CA PHE A 26 28.35 -10.18 -13.95
C PHE A 26 26.89 -10.13 -13.50
N THR A 27 26.63 -9.30 -12.49
CA THR A 27 25.29 -9.16 -11.92
C THR A 27 24.80 -7.73 -12.03
N VAL A 28 23.54 -7.56 -12.45
CA VAL A 28 22.89 -6.26 -12.56
C VAL A 28 21.94 -6.07 -11.39
N LEU A 29 22.17 -5.02 -10.62
CA LEU A 29 21.29 -4.60 -9.53
C LEU A 29 20.48 -3.40 -9.98
N ASP A 30 19.16 -3.55 -9.96
CA ASP A 30 18.22 -2.56 -10.44
C ASP A 30 17.80 -1.64 -9.29
N CYS A 31 18.09 -0.35 -9.42
CA CYS A 31 17.84 0.71 -8.45
C CYS A 31 16.62 1.54 -8.90
N LEU A 32 15.46 0.89 -9.03
CA LEU A 32 14.20 1.53 -9.47
C LEU A 32 13.75 2.59 -8.46
N ASP A 33 13.85 3.87 -8.80
CA ASP A 33 13.48 5.02 -7.94
C ASP A 33 14.04 4.97 -6.50
N THR A 34 15.07 4.14 -6.26
CA THR A 34 15.64 3.90 -4.93
C THR A 34 16.96 4.64 -4.81
N PRO A 35 17.17 5.45 -3.75
CA PRO A 35 18.46 6.12 -3.56
C PRO A 35 19.56 5.07 -3.32
N LEU A 36 20.76 5.34 -3.84
CA LEU A 36 21.88 4.40 -3.74
C LEU A 36 22.19 4.04 -2.28
N SER A 37 22.00 4.95 -1.33
CA SER A 37 22.19 4.70 0.11
C SER A 37 21.34 3.55 0.66
N ALA A 38 20.13 3.34 0.13
CA ALA A 38 19.27 2.22 0.52
C ALA A 38 19.78 0.89 -0.05
N VAL A 39 20.45 0.95 -1.21
CA VAL A 39 20.94 -0.22 -1.95
C VAL A 39 22.42 -0.50 -1.64
N GLU A 40 23.14 0.45 -1.04
CA GLU A 40 24.59 0.38 -0.80
C GLU A 40 24.97 -0.81 0.11
N GLY A 41 24.20 -1.04 1.17
CA GLY A 41 24.41 -2.20 2.05
C GLY A 41 24.21 -3.53 1.30
N ALA A 42 23.25 -3.55 0.39
CA ALA A 42 22.92 -4.66 -0.49
C ALA A 42 24.05 -4.92 -1.51
N ALA A 43 24.48 -3.88 -2.22
CA ALA A 43 25.59 -3.88 -3.16
C ALA A 43 26.90 -4.33 -2.49
N LYS A 44 27.23 -3.79 -1.31
CA LYS A 44 28.41 -4.19 -0.52
C LYS A 44 28.36 -5.65 -0.07
N ARG A 45 27.19 -6.14 0.37
CA ARG A 45 27.01 -7.55 0.74
C ARG A 45 27.20 -8.47 -0.46
N GLN A 46 26.64 -8.10 -1.60
CA GLN A 46 26.75 -8.87 -2.83
C GLN A 46 28.18 -8.88 -3.37
N GLN A 47 28.88 -7.75 -3.34
CA GLN A 47 30.28 -7.64 -3.74
C GLN A 47 31.24 -8.39 -2.79
N ARG A 48 30.90 -8.49 -1.49
CA ARG A 48 31.67 -9.32 -0.54
C ARG A 48 31.47 -10.82 -0.75
N ARG A 49 30.29 -11.24 -1.18
CA ARG A 49 29.94 -12.66 -1.39
C ARG A 49 30.29 -13.17 -2.79
N GLY A 50 30.08 -12.35 -3.81
CA GLY A 50 30.39 -12.66 -5.20
C GLY A 50 31.67 -11.94 -5.63
N ARG A 51 32.68 -12.67 -6.08
CA ARG A 51 33.84 -12.10 -6.80
C ARG A 51 33.47 -11.53 -8.19
N LYS A 52 32.18 -11.40 -8.50
CA LYS A 52 31.68 -11.04 -9.82
C LYS A 52 31.47 -9.52 -9.91
N PRO A 53 31.79 -8.90 -11.06
CA PRO A 53 31.51 -7.50 -11.29
C PRO A 53 30.03 -7.18 -11.10
N LEU A 54 29.76 -6.10 -10.36
CA LEU A 54 28.41 -5.58 -10.13
C LEU A 54 28.17 -4.42 -11.08
N VAL A 55 27.04 -4.44 -11.77
CA VAL A 55 26.56 -3.37 -12.64
C VAL A 55 25.30 -2.79 -12.02
N LEU A 56 25.16 -1.46 -12.02
CA LEU A 56 23.98 -0.78 -11.50
C LEU A 56 23.08 -0.34 -12.64
N SER A 57 21.79 -0.60 -12.52
CA SER A 57 20.76 -0.09 -13.44
C SER A 57 19.94 0.97 -12.72
N PHE A 58 19.71 2.12 -13.37
CA PHE A 58 18.91 3.21 -12.84
C PHE A 58 17.70 3.47 -13.72
N SER A 59 16.52 3.51 -13.09
CA SER A 59 15.27 3.96 -13.69
C SER A 59 14.63 4.96 -12.74
N TYR A 60 14.50 6.21 -13.18
CA TYR A 60 13.74 7.23 -12.46
C TYR A 60 12.54 7.61 -13.30
N SER A 61 11.36 7.47 -12.72
CA SER A 61 10.11 7.76 -13.40
C SER A 61 9.80 9.25 -13.37
N LEU A 62 9.13 9.75 -14.41
CA LEU A 62 8.51 11.06 -14.33
C LEU A 62 7.26 10.93 -13.44
N LEU A 63 7.42 11.11 -12.12
CA LEU A 63 6.32 10.99 -11.16
C LEU A 63 5.22 12.04 -11.41
N SER A 64 4.21 11.58 -12.14
CA SER A 64 2.89 12.16 -12.44
C SER A 64 2.74 13.21 -13.55
N GLY A 65 1.62 13.17 -14.26
CA GLY A 65 0.84 14.36 -14.63
C GLY A 65 0.81 14.90 -16.07
N VAL A 66 1.41 14.28 -17.08
CA VAL A 66 1.10 14.66 -18.48
C VAL A 66 1.06 13.41 -19.35
N GLY A 67 -0.10 13.10 -19.90
CA GLY A 67 -0.28 12.09 -20.93
C GLY A 67 0.46 12.46 -22.21
N ASP A 68 0.83 11.42 -22.96
CA ASP A 68 1.21 11.44 -24.37
C ASP A 68 1.77 12.76 -24.91
N GLY A 69 3.11 12.90 -24.84
CA GLY A 69 4.02 13.43 -25.88
C GLY A 69 3.55 14.52 -26.86
N ARG A 70 2.57 15.34 -26.50
CA ARG A 70 2.04 16.46 -27.28
C ARG A 70 1.83 17.60 -26.31
N ALA A 71 2.91 18.34 -26.08
CA ALA A 71 2.86 19.70 -25.54
C ALA A 71 2.04 20.70 -26.40
N VAL A 72 1.41 20.21 -27.47
CA VAL A 72 0.51 20.91 -28.37
C VAL A 72 -0.87 20.99 -27.72
N GLY A 73 -1.16 22.12 -27.07
CA GLY A 73 -2.47 22.41 -26.47
C GLY A 73 -2.49 22.47 -24.93
N LEU A 74 -1.38 22.18 -24.25
CA LEU A 74 -1.27 22.39 -22.80
C LEU A 74 -1.25 23.88 -22.46
N ASP A 75 -1.94 24.24 -21.38
CA ASP A 75 -1.84 25.58 -20.81
C ASP A 75 -0.41 25.86 -20.26
N ASP A 76 -0.09 27.14 -20.07
CA ASP A 76 1.25 27.53 -19.61
C ASP A 76 1.58 27.01 -18.20
N ALA A 77 0.55 26.78 -17.37
CA ALA A 77 0.71 26.23 -16.04
C ALA A 77 1.15 24.76 -16.08
N SER A 78 0.50 23.94 -16.90
CA SER A 78 0.81 22.51 -17.07
C SER A 78 2.18 22.32 -17.72
N ARG A 79 2.54 23.17 -18.69
CA ARG A 79 3.89 23.18 -19.29
C ARG A 79 4.98 23.42 -18.26
N ARG A 80 4.80 24.41 -17.37
CA ARG A 80 5.77 24.68 -16.28
C ARG A 80 5.85 23.53 -15.28
N ALA A 81 4.71 22.91 -14.96
CA ALA A 81 4.67 21.75 -14.08
C ALA A 81 5.41 20.54 -14.68
N LEU A 82 5.23 20.28 -15.98
CA LEU A 82 5.93 19.22 -16.71
C LEU A 82 7.43 19.42 -16.72
N LEU A 83 7.90 20.62 -17.14
CA LEU A 83 9.32 20.96 -17.18
C LEU A 83 9.99 20.78 -15.83
N LYS A 84 9.30 21.18 -14.75
CA LYS A 84 9.81 20.99 -13.39
C LYS A 84 10.00 19.50 -13.06
N LYS A 85 9.07 18.64 -13.46
CA LYS A 85 9.17 17.18 -13.24
C LYS A 85 10.28 16.55 -14.06
N GLU A 86 10.45 16.97 -15.32
CA GLU A 86 11.58 16.52 -16.13
C GLU A 86 12.93 16.95 -15.52
N GLN A 87 13.00 18.16 -14.96
CA GLN A 87 14.18 18.64 -14.24
C GLN A 87 14.43 17.89 -12.93
N GLU A 88 13.37 17.47 -12.22
CA GLU A 88 13.47 16.60 -11.04
C GLU A 88 13.99 15.20 -11.43
N GLN A 89 13.43 14.58 -12.49
CA GLN A 89 13.89 13.29 -13.03
C GLN A 89 15.37 13.37 -13.44
N ALA A 90 15.74 14.42 -14.17
CA ALA A 90 17.12 14.65 -14.60
C ALA A 90 18.08 14.85 -13.40
N GLY A 91 17.62 15.57 -12.36
CA GLY A 91 18.37 15.77 -11.13
C GLY A 91 18.61 14.46 -10.37
N GLN A 92 17.58 13.62 -10.25
CA GLN A 92 17.70 12.30 -9.62
C GLN A 92 18.66 11.38 -10.39
N LEU A 93 18.52 11.29 -11.71
CA LEU A 93 19.42 10.49 -12.55
C LEU A 93 20.87 10.95 -12.40
N ARG A 94 21.13 12.25 -12.51
CA ARG A 94 22.48 12.80 -12.39
C ARG A 94 23.08 12.50 -11.02
N GLN A 95 22.30 12.69 -9.96
CA GLN A 95 22.72 12.37 -8.60
C GLN A 95 23.03 10.87 -8.46
N ALA A 96 22.15 9.99 -8.92
CA ALA A 96 22.34 8.54 -8.82
C ALA A 96 23.58 8.05 -9.57
N LEU A 97 23.82 8.57 -10.78
CA LEU A 97 25.02 8.25 -11.57
C LEU A 97 26.30 8.73 -10.86
N THR A 98 26.28 9.95 -10.33
CA THR A 98 27.43 10.52 -9.58
C THR A 98 27.69 9.73 -8.29
N ASP A 99 26.64 9.42 -7.53
CA ASP A 99 26.73 8.63 -6.30
C ASP A 99 27.25 7.23 -6.59
N ALA A 100 26.88 6.65 -7.74
CA ALA A 100 27.32 5.33 -8.17
C ALA A 100 28.81 5.29 -8.52
N GLU A 101 29.35 6.34 -9.15
CA GLU A 101 30.80 6.45 -9.41
C GLU A 101 31.60 6.60 -8.11
N LEU A 102 31.07 7.35 -7.14
CA LEU A 102 31.74 7.64 -5.87
C LEU A 102 31.68 6.49 -4.87
N THR A 103 30.54 5.79 -4.80
CA THR A 103 30.20 4.92 -3.66
C THR A 103 30.30 3.44 -4.02
N ALA A 104 29.99 3.08 -5.26
CA ALA A 104 30.04 1.71 -5.71
C ALA A 104 31.29 1.51 -6.57
N ARG A 105 32.14 0.53 -6.23
CA ARG A 105 33.07 -0.07 -7.19
C ARG A 105 32.29 -0.90 -8.23
N ALA A 106 31.25 -0.31 -8.82
CA ALA A 106 30.48 -0.90 -9.88
C ALA A 106 31.37 -0.99 -11.12
N ALA A 107 31.30 -2.12 -11.82
CA ALA A 107 32.02 -2.33 -13.07
C ALA A 107 31.40 -1.56 -14.24
N GLY A 108 30.16 -1.07 -14.08
CA GLY A 108 29.45 -0.27 -15.07
C GLY A 108 28.11 0.20 -14.53
N GLN A 109 27.47 1.08 -15.31
CA GLN A 109 26.16 1.66 -15.02
C GLN A 109 25.30 1.61 -16.28
N PHE A 110 24.02 1.33 -16.11
CA PHE A 110 23.01 1.40 -17.15
C PHE A 110 21.90 2.37 -16.73
N VAL A 111 21.36 3.09 -17.71
CA VAL A 111 20.13 3.85 -17.54
C VAL A 111 19.06 3.16 -18.37
N ALA A 112 17.97 2.75 -17.74
CA ALA A 112 16.86 2.07 -18.38
C ALA A 112 15.55 2.65 -17.85
N PRO A 113 14.48 2.73 -18.67
CA PRO A 113 14.44 2.47 -20.11
C PRO A 113 14.99 3.65 -20.95
N PHE A 114 15.33 3.39 -22.22
CA PHE A 114 15.72 4.47 -23.14
C PHE A 114 14.53 5.34 -23.55
N ALA A 115 13.44 4.71 -23.98
CA ALA A 115 12.19 5.35 -24.36
C ALA A 115 11.06 4.92 -23.43
N ASP A 116 10.03 5.76 -23.30
CA ASP A 116 8.79 5.34 -22.65
C ASP A 116 8.21 4.12 -23.38
N TYR A 117 7.63 3.18 -22.62
CA TYR A 117 7.07 1.95 -23.18
C TYR A 117 5.68 1.64 -22.59
N PRO A 118 4.77 1.03 -23.38
CA PRO A 118 3.48 0.59 -22.89
C PRO A 118 3.62 -0.72 -22.09
N THR A 119 2.74 -0.91 -21.11
CA THR A 119 2.57 -2.13 -20.34
C THR A 119 1.14 -2.64 -20.40
N ASP A 120 0.99 -3.95 -20.27
CA ASP A 120 -0.33 -4.61 -20.29
C ASP A 120 -1.19 -4.21 -19.09
N HIS A 121 -0.55 -3.90 -17.96
CA HIS A 121 -1.23 -3.46 -16.74
C HIS A 121 -0.54 -2.22 -16.15
N PRO A 122 -1.30 -1.36 -15.45
CA PRO A 122 -0.74 -0.21 -14.77
C PRO A 122 0.17 -0.63 -13.62
N MET A 123 1.34 -0.02 -13.55
CA MET A 123 2.33 -0.27 -12.51
C MET A 123 2.32 0.86 -11.48
N LEU A 124 2.21 0.47 -10.20
CA LEU A 124 2.09 1.40 -9.09
C LEU A 124 3.35 2.26 -8.88
N VAL A 125 4.53 1.66 -9.10
CA VAL A 125 5.85 2.29 -8.86
C VAL A 125 6.06 3.54 -9.72
N TYR A 126 5.52 3.55 -10.93
CA TYR A 126 5.77 4.61 -11.92
C TYR A 126 4.85 5.82 -11.78
N GLY A 127 3.96 5.83 -10.79
CA GLY A 127 3.19 7.01 -10.45
C GLY A 127 1.76 7.05 -10.98
N ASP A 128 1.17 8.23 -10.82
CA ASP A 128 -0.15 8.60 -11.35
C ASP A 128 0.00 9.28 -12.72
N SER A 129 -0.12 8.53 -13.80
CA SER A 129 -0.16 9.05 -15.18
C SER A 129 -1.59 9.06 -15.73
N GLU A 130 -1.87 9.97 -16.66
CA GLU A 130 -3.16 10.02 -17.38
C GLU A 130 -3.42 8.72 -18.15
N ASP A 131 -2.35 8.12 -18.68
CA ASP A 131 -2.34 6.75 -19.17
C ASP A 131 -1.48 5.87 -18.24
N PRO A 132 -2.10 5.19 -17.26
CA PRO A 132 -1.41 4.28 -16.34
C PRO A 132 -0.71 3.10 -17.02
N SER A 133 -1.11 2.74 -18.26
CA SER A 133 -0.45 1.71 -19.06
C SER A 133 0.80 2.23 -19.77
N MET A 134 1.07 3.54 -19.77
CA MET A 134 2.24 4.12 -20.39
C MET A 134 3.29 4.47 -19.32
N ILE A 135 4.44 3.79 -19.35
CA ILE A 135 5.50 4.02 -18.39
C ILE A 135 6.39 5.18 -18.87
N ALA A 136 6.24 6.33 -18.21
CA ALA A 136 6.98 7.56 -18.47
C ALA A 136 8.36 7.60 -17.80
N ALA A 137 9.15 6.53 -17.90
CA ALA A 137 10.49 6.42 -17.31
C ALA A 137 11.64 6.59 -18.30
N GLY A 138 11.33 6.82 -19.58
CA GLY A 138 12.32 6.98 -20.64
C GLY A 138 13.17 8.24 -20.51
N LEU A 139 14.38 8.19 -21.08
CA LEU A 139 15.16 9.38 -21.41
C LEU A 139 14.50 10.16 -22.56
N VAL A 140 13.83 9.44 -23.45
CA VAL A 140 13.03 9.99 -24.55
C VAL A 140 11.58 9.57 -24.39
N GLU A 141 10.66 10.37 -24.94
CA GLU A 141 9.25 9.99 -24.98
C GLU A 141 8.99 8.80 -25.92
N ALA A 142 7.78 8.24 -25.91
CA ALA A 142 7.36 7.19 -26.86
C ALA A 142 7.63 7.58 -28.32
N GLY A 143 7.44 8.86 -28.66
CA GLY A 143 7.73 9.45 -29.98
C GLY A 143 9.21 9.72 -30.26
N ARG A 144 10.12 9.36 -29.35
CA ARG A 144 11.58 9.60 -29.40
C ARG A 144 12.01 11.07 -29.34
N SER A 145 11.15 11.94 -28.84
CA SER A 145 11.48 13.32 -28.45
C SER A 145 12.37 13.30 -27.21
N PRO A 146 13.54 13.97 -27.21
CA PRO A 146 14.46 13.95 -26.08
C PRO A 146 13.96 14.83 -24.92
N ARG A 147 13.97 14.28 -23.70
CA ARG A 147 13.64 15.02 -22.47
C ARG A 147 14.87 15.72 -21.89
N VAL A 148 14.66 16.56 -20.87
CA VAL A 148 15.78 17.16 -20.10
C VAL A 148 16.71 16.09 -19.50
N ALA A 149 16.15 14.95 -19.07
CA ALA A 149 16.91 13.81 -18.57
C ALA A 149 17.91 13.26 -19.60
N TYR A 150 17.54 13.17 -20.88
CA TYR A 150 18.45 12.70 -21.94
C TYR A 150 19.71 13.56 -22.02
N LYS A 151 19.56 14.89 -22.00
CA LYS A 151 20.69 15.83 -22.06
C LYS A 151 21.56 15.73 -20.80
N ALA A 152 20.94 15.53 -19.63
CA ALA A 152 21.68 15.37 -18.38
C ALA A 152 22.53 14.09 -18.36
N VAL A 153 21.96 12.98 -18.82
CA VAL A 153 22.69 11.70 -18.93
C VAL A 153 23.77 11.76 -20.00
N GLN A 154 23.48 12.35 -21.16
CA GLN A 154 24.47 12.54 -22.23
C GLN A 154 25.65 13.37 -21.75
N ALA A 155 25.39 14.51 -21.08
CA ALA A 155 26.44 15.37 -20.54
C ALA A 155 27.30 14.65 -19.50
N HIS A 156 26.69 13.82 -18.64
CA HIS A 156 27.42 13.01 -17.67
C HIS A 156 28.38 12.02 -18.35
N PHE A 157 27.91 11.23 -19.33
CA PHE A 157 28.77 10.27 -20.01
C PHE A 157 29.83 10.89 -20.94
N LEU A 158 29.57 12.09 -21.48
CA LEU A 158 30.53 12.83 -22.31
C LEU A 158 31.48 13.72 -21.50
N ASN A 159 31.36 13.76 -20.17
CA ASN A 159 32.07 14.71 -19.29
C ASN A 159 31.88 16.18 -19.71
N GLU A 160 30.70 16.51 -20.22
CA GLU A 160 30.33 17.87 -20.62
C GLU A 160 29.56 18.57 -19.49
N ASN A 161 29.68 19.89 -19.40
CA ASN A 161 28.83 20.66 -18.52
C ASN A 161 27.40 20.64 -19.08
N ALA A 162 26.47 20.00 -18.37
CA ALA A 162 25.04 20.06 -18.68
C ALA A 162 24.59 21.54 -18.61
N GLY A 163 24.61 22.23 -19.75
CA GLY A 163 24.58 23.69 -19.80
C GLY A 163 23.42 24.28 -19.01
N GLY A 164 23.73 25.03 -17.94
CA GLY A 164 22.86 25.97 -17.21
C GLY A 164 21.50 25.48 -16.68
N THR A 165 21.05 24.27 -16.98
CA THR A 165 19.71 23.79 -16.58
C THR A 165 19.69 23.54 -15.08
N PRO A 166 18.84 24.24 -14.31
CA PRO A 166 18.72 23.96 -12.89
C PRO A 166 18.12 22.56 -12.69
N PHE A 167 18.84 21.73 -11.94
CA PHE A 167 18.36 20.42 -11.52
C PHE A 167 17.78 20.54 -10.11
N PHE A 168 16.58 20.02 -9.91
CA PHE A 168 15.95 20.00 -8.59
C PHE A 168 16.23 18.67 -7.90
N ALA A 169 16.70 18.74 -6.65
CA ALA A 169 16.77 17.56 -5.80
C ALA A 169 15.34 17.11 -5.46
N HIS A 170 15.03 15.83 -5.67
CA HIS A 170 13.75 15.28 -5.29
C HIS A 170 13.64 15.19 -3.78
N VAL A 171 12.76 16.00 -3.18
CA VAL A 171 12.46 15.92 -1.75
C VAL A 171 11.22 15.04 -1.58
N ARG A 172 11.39 13.83 -1.02
CA ARG A 172 10.28 12.92 -0.69
C ARG A 172 9.37 13.61 0.34
N ARG A 173 8.28 14.22 -0.13
CA ARG A 173 7.35 14.95 0.74
C ARG A 173 6.51 13.96 1.52
N SER A 174 6.61 14.01 2.84
CA SER A 174 5.67 13.30 3.71
C SER A 174 4.28 13.95 3.59
N PRO A 175 3.23 13.19 3.25
CA PRO A 175 1.86 13.68 3.28
C PRO A 175 1.49 14.24 4.66
N GLN A 176 1.17 15.53 4.73
CA GLN A 176 0.76 16.20 5.97
C GLN A 176 -0.71 15.93 6.34
N MET A 177 -1.51 15.39 5.41
CA MET A 177 -2.93 15.15 5.65
C MET A 177 -3.19 14.04 6.68
N TYR A 178 -2.31 13.05 6.83
CA TYR A 178 -2.54 11.97 7.82
C TYR A 178 -2.54 12.50 9.26
N PRO A 179 -1.54 13.27 9.74
CA PRO A 179 -1.60 13.90 11.05
C PRO A 179 -2.83 14.81 11.21
N VAL A 180 -3.13 15.65 10.22
CA VAL A 180 -4.23 16.62 10.30
C VAL A 180 -5.59 15.93 10.45
N LEU A 181 -5.89 14.97 9.57
CA LEU A 181 -7.14 14.21 9.63
C LEU A 181 -7.22 13.32 10.88
N GLY A 182 -6.12 12.68 11.26
CA GLY A 182 -6.06 11.85 12.45
C GLY A 182 -6.30 12.63 13.74
N VAL A 183 -5.65 13.78 13.90
CA VAL A 183 -5.87 14.66 15.06
C VAL A 183 -7.29 15.22 15.05
N GLY A 184 -7.79 15.65 13.90
CA GLY A 184 -9.19 16.07 13.75
C GLY A 184 -10.19 15.00 14.18
N LEU A 185 -9.94 13.74 13.79
CA LEU A 185 -10.75 12.59 14.19
C LEU A 185 -10.70 12.33 15.70
N ILE A 186 -9.51 12.40 16.32
CA ILE A 186 -9.33 12.27 17.77
C ILE A 186 -10.12 13.35 18.50
N LEU A 187 -9.98 14.62 18.11
CA LEU A 187 -10.66 15.74 18.74
C LEU A 187 -12.18 15.61 18.62
N ALA A 188 -12.68 15.25 17.43
CA ALA A 188 -14.11 15.03 17.20
C ALA A 188 -14.66 13.89 18.08
N PHE A 189 -13.93 12.77 18.20
CA PHE A 189 -14.33 11.66 19.06
C PHE A 189 -14.28 12.05 20.55
N LEU A 190 -13.20 12.67 21.01
CA LEU A 190 -13.02 13.10 22.40
C LEU A 190 -14.05 14.16 22.82
N PHE A 191 -14.41 15.09 21.92
CA PHE A 191 -15.47 16.06 22.16
C PHE A 191 -16.80 15.35 22.48
N ASN A 192 -17.19 14.37 21.65
CA ASN A 192 -18.41 13.61 21.87
C ASN A 192 -18.32 12.70 23.10
N TYR A 193 -17.17 12.09 23.36
CA TYR A 193 -16.88 11.31 24.56
C TYR A 193 -17.04 12.17 25.82
N ASN A 194 -16.51 13.40 25.82
CA ASN A 194 -16.60 14.30 26.96
C ASN A 194 -18.00 14.88 27.16
N ARG A 195 -18.75 15.13 26.09
CA ARG A 195 -20.11 15.66 26.16
C ARG A 195 -21.14 14.63 26.63
N SER A 196 -21.00 13.35 26.24
CA SER A 196 -22.02 12.33 26.50
C SER A 196 -21.63 11.38 27.63
N ARG A 197 -22.23 11.56 28.82
CA ARG A 197 -22.09 10.63 29.96
C ARG A 197 -22.50 9.19 29.58
N ARG A 198 -23.50 9.05 28.71
CA ARG A 198 -24.00 7.76 28.21
C ARG A 198 -22.96 7.05 27.32
N LEU A 199 -22.30 7.78 26.41
CA LEU A 199 -21.23 7.21 25.59
C LEU A 199 -20.08 6.69 26.46
N ARG A 200 -19.60 7.50 27.41
CA ARG A 200 -18.54 7.08 28.35
C ARG A 200 -18.95 5.86 29.16
N GLY A 201 -20.16 5.87 29.72
CA GLY A 201 -20.69 4.75 30.51
C GLY A 201 -20.73 3.47 29.69
N ASN A 202 -21.25 3.54 28.45
CA ASN A 202 -21.33 2.38 27.57
C ASN A 202 -19.94 1.89 27.13
N LEU A 203 -19.00 2.79 26.80
CA LEU A 203 -17.61 2.43 26.48
C LEU A 203 -16.92 1.74 27.65
N ARG A 204 -17.04 2.29 28.86
CA ARG A 204 -16.50 1.65 30.07
C ARG A 204 -17.09 0.26 30.29
N ARG A 205 -18.39 0.09 30.08
CA ARG A 205 -19.09 -1.19 30.28
C ARG A 205 -18.72 -2.23 29.24
N ILE A 206 -18.59 -1.86 27.97
CA ILE A 206 -18.23 -2.82 26.93
C ILE A 206 -16.78 -3.34 27.12
N PHE A 207 -15.87 -2.51 27.65
CA PHE A 207 -14.50 -2.93 27.91
C PHE A 207 -14.34 -3.69 29.23
N LEU A 208 -14.94 -3.23 30.33
CA LEU A 208 -14.79 -3.85 31.66
C LEU A 208 -15.74 -5.02 31.88
N TYR A 209 -16.98 -4.93 31.38
CA TYR A 209 -18.06 -5.89 31.62
C TYR A 209 -18.76 -6.30 30.33
N PRO A 210 -18.03 -6.86 29.33
CA PRO A 210 -18.57 -7.15 28.00
C PRO A 210 -19.79 -8.07 28.04
N HIS A 211 -19.80 -9.08 28.91
CA HIS A 211 -20.92 -10.01 29.03
C HIS A 211 -22.22 -9.29 29.43
N GLY A 212 -22.16 -8.48 30.49
CA GLY A 212 -23.32 -7.72 30.96
C GLY A 212 -23.83 -6.75 29.90
N PHE A 213 -22.93 -6.10 29.16
CA PHE A 213 -23.32 -5.23 28.05
C PHE A 213 -24.08 -5.97 26.95
N TYR A 214 -23.63 -7.18 26.56
CA TYR A 214 -24.31 -7.96 25.53
C TYR A 214 -25.65 -8.54 25.99
N VAL A 215 -25.81 -8.87 27.28
CA VAL A 215 -27.11 -9.25 27.85
C VAL A 215 -28.09 -8.09 27.74
N GLU A 216 -27.66 -6.87 28.08
CA GLU A 216 -28.52 -5.69 27.95
C GLU A 216 -28.91 -5.36 26.51
N LEU A 217 -27.99 -5.60 25.56
CA LEU A 217 -28.26 -5.44 24.14
C LEU A 217 -29.32 -6.44 23.65
N ARG A 218 -29.25 -7.70 24.11
CA ARG A 218 -30.26 -8.74 23.84
C ARG A 218 -31.62 -8.34 24.41
N ASP A 219 -31.63 -7.84 25.64
CA ASP A 219 -32.85 -7.44 26.35
C ASP A 219 -33.38 -6.06 25.89
N GLN A 220 -32.91 -5.57 24.74
CA GLN A 220 -33.35 -4.34 24.07
C GLN A 220 -33.21 -3.05 24.90
N ARG A 221 -32.30 -3.00 25.88
CA ARG A 221 -32.04 -1.76 26.61
C ARG A 221 -31.49 -0.72 25.64
N LYS A 222 -32.13 0.46 25.60
CA LYS A 222 -31.93 1.50 24.59
C LYS A 222 -30.49 2.06 24.64
N ILE A 223 -29.61 1.50 23.81
CA ILE A 223 -28.37 2.16 23.39
C ILE A 223 -28.74 3.17 22.31
N SER A 224 -28.28 4.42 22.47
CA SER A 224 -28.57 5.47 21.49
C SER A 224 -27.94 5.14 20.14
N ALA A 225 -28.76 5.14 19.08
CA ALA A 225 -28.31 4.94 17.70
C ALA A 225 -27.21 5.94 17.29
N TRP A 226 -27.31 7.19 17.77
CA TRP A 226 -26.31 8.23 17.53
C TRP A 226 -24.91 7.83 18.00
N HIS A 227 -24.80 7.21 19.20
CA HIS A 227 -23.49 6.79 19.72
C HIS A 227 -22.91 5.63 18.91
N THR A 228 -23.75 4.69 18.48
CA THR A 228 -23.33 3.59 17.63
C THR A 228 -22.84 4.11 16.27
N TRP A 229 -23.56 5.06 15.69
CA TRP A 229 -23.17 5.71 14.43
C TRP A 229 -21.84 6.45 14.56
N LEU A 230 -21.68 7.24 15.62
CA LEU A 230 -20.42 7.92 15.92
C LEU A 230 -19.25 6.93 15.99
N ILE A 231 -19.39 5.84 16.76
CA ILE A 231 -18.35 4.79 16.86
C ILE A 231 -18.05 4.20 15.49
N GLY A 232 -19.07 3.89 14.70
CA GLY A 232 -18.91 3.32 13.37
C GLY A 232 -18.19 4.22 12.39
N VAL A 233 -18.55 5.51 12.35
CA VAL A 233 -17.86 6.51 11.52
C VAL A 233 -16.42 6.68 12.00
N THR A 234 -16.18 6.80 13.31
CA THR A 234 -14.83 6.96 13.84
C THR A 234 -13.94 5.78 13.47
N ILE A 235 -14.41 4.54 13.64
CA ILE A 235 -13.65 3.33 13.27
C ILE A 235 -13.43 3.29 11.75
N SER A 236 -14.44 3.63 10.95
CA SER A 236 -14.31 3.59 9.48
C SER A 236 -13.28 4.61 8.98
N VAL A 237 -13.32 5.85 9.47
CA VAL A 237 -12.32 6.88 9.11
C VAL A 237 -10.92 6.51 9.58
N MET A 238 -10.80 5.94 10.78
CA MET A 238 -9.53 5.47 11.32
C MET A 238 -8.93 4.35 10.47
N PHE A 239 -9.74 3.37 10.03
CA PHE A 239 -9.29 2.35 9.08
C PHE A 239 -8.95 2.94 7.71
N GLY A 240 -9.71 3.92 7.24
CA GLY A 240 -9.37 4.67 6.03
C GLY A 240 -8.00 5.33 6.10
N LEU A 241 -7.66 5.94 7.23
CA LEU A 241 -6.33 6.51 7.49
C LEU A 241 -5.23 5.45 7.50
N ILE A 242 -5.45 4.33 8.20
CA ILE A 242 -4.46 3.24 8.30
C ILE A 242 -4.24 2.60 6.93
N LEU A 243 -5.30 2.22 6.22
CA LEU A 243 -5.23 1.58 4.90
C LEU A 243 -4.62 2.53 3.86
N SER A 244 -5.06 3.78 3.81
CA SER A 244 -4.45 4.79 2.94
C SER A 244 -2.96 4.95 3.22
N GLY A 245 -2.57 4.99 4.50
CA GLY A 245 -1.16 5.06 4.88
C GLY A 245 -0.35 3.83 4.43
N ILE A 246 -0.91 2.63 4.52
CA ILE A 246 -0.28 1.38 4.03
C ILE A 246 -0.08 1.44 2.51
N PHE A 247 -1.15 1.72 1.76
CA PHE A 247 -1.09 1.79 0.30
C PHE A 247 -0.11 2.86 -0.16
N PHE A 248 -0.19 4.06 0.43
CA PHE A 248 0.70 5.16 0.10
C PHE A 248 2.16 4.82 0.43
N HIS A 249 2.44 4.11 1.54
CA HIS A 249 3.79 3.64 1.84
C HIS A 249 4.29 2.61 0.81
N LEU A 250 3.45 1.65 0.43
CA LEU A 250 3.78 0.59 -0.54
C LEU A 250 3.80 1.07 -2.00
N ARG A 251 3.53 2.36 -2.29
CA ARG A 251 3.43 2.87 -3.65
C ARG A 251 4.71 2.75 -4.48
N THR A 252 5.86 2.73 -3.81
CA THR A 252 7.18 2.57 -4.45
C THR A 252 7.72 1.14 -4.32
N ASP A 253 6.93 0.22 -3.76
CA ASP A 253 7.36 -1.17 -3.57
C ASP A 253 7.08 -1.99 -4.83
N VAL A 254 8.14 -2.57 -5.39
CA VAL A 254 8.09 -3.34 -6.65
C VAL A 254 7.29 -4.62 -6.47
N LEU A 255 7.44 -5.32 -5.34
CA LEU A 255 6.72 -6.56 -5.07
C LEU A 255 5.22 -6.26 -4.95
N PHE A 256 4.85 -5.21 -4.22
CA PHE A 256 3.46 -4.81 -4.10
C PHE A 256 2.86 -4.43 -5.46
N SER A 257 3.60 -3.72 -6.30
CA SER A 257 3.16 -3.40 -7.67
C SER A 257 2.96 -4.65 -8.55
N GLN A 258 3.70 -5.73 -8.32
CA GLN A 258 3.55 -7.00 -9.04
C GLN A 258 2.42 -7.87 -8.48
N LEU A 259 2.17 -7.79 -7.17
CA LEU A 259 1.08 -8.53 -6.52
C LEU A 259 -0.29 -7.87 -6.73
N LEU A 260 -0.33 -6.55 -6.90
CA LEU A 260 -1.59 -5.81 -7.01
C LEU A 260 -2.49 -6.28 -8.18
N PRO A 261 -1.97 -6.52 -9.41
CA PRO A 261 -2.77 -7.05 -10.52
C PRO A 261 -3.34 -8.46 -10.25
N LEU A 262 -2.67 -9.27 -9.42
CA LEU A 262 -3.18 -10.59 -9.02
C LEU A 262 -4.38 -10.48 -8.07
N LEU A 263 -4.42 -9.40 -7.27
CA LEU A 263 -5.53 -9.10 -6.36
C LEU A 263 -6.66 -8.36 -7.05
N VAL A 264 -6.38 -7.57 -8.09
CA VAL A 264 -7.38 -6.75 -8.79
C VAL A 264 -7.32 -7.02 -10.28
N SER A 265 -8.18 -7.93 -10.73
CA SER A 265 -8.20 -8.41 -12.11
C SER A 265 -8.82 -7.46 -13.11
N SER A 266 -9.63 -6.52 -12.64
CA SER A 266 -10.26 -5.53 -13.52
C SER A 266 -9.31 -4.37 -13.74
N ASP A 267 -8.88 -4.16 -14.99
CA ASP A 267 -7.97 -3.05 -15.34
C ASP A 267 -8.55 -1.69 -14.96
N SER A 268 -9.87 -1.53 -14.95
CA SER A 268 -10.50 -0.27 -14.52
C SER A 268 -10.37 -0.07 -13.01
N LEU A 269 -10.59 -1.13 -12.21
CA LEU A 269 -10.43 -1.07 -10.76
C LEU A 269 -8.96 -0.93 -10.38
N LEU A 270 -8.06 -1.60 -11.09
CA LEU A 270 -6.63 -1.53 -10.85
C LEU A 270 -6.11 -0.11 -11.13
N ARG A 271 -6.52 0.50 -12.26
CA ARG A 271 -6.22 1.92 -12.57
C ARG A 271 -6.72 2.86 -11.49
N GLN A 272 -7.97 2.68 -11.05
CA GLN A 272 -8.53 3.49 -9.95
C GLN A 272 -7.77 3.29 -8.64
N LEU A 273 -7.31 2.06 -8.34
CA LEU A 273 -6.57 1.76 -7.12
C LEU A 273 -5.15 2.33 -7.14
N VAL A 274 -4.47 2.27 -8.28
CA VAL A 274 -3.17 2.93 -8.50
C VAL A 274 -3.34 4.43 -8.30
N TRP A 275 -4.29 5.05 -9.00
CA TRP A 275 -4.61 6.46 -8.84
C TRP A 275 -4.91 6.83 -7.38
N LEU A 276 -5.80 6.07 -6.73
CA LEU A 276 -6.19 6.29 -5.34
C LEU A 276 -4.99 6.22 -4.39
N THR A 277 -4.03 5.34 -4.65
CA THR A 277 -2.81 5.20 -3.84
C THR A 277 -1.94 6.45 -3.90
N TRP A 278 -1.95 7.19 -5.01
CA TRP A 278 -1.21 8.45 -5.16
C TRP A 278 -2.00 9.68 -4.65
N HIS A 279 -3.30 9.55 -4.40
CA HIS A 279 -4.19 10.59 -3.86
C HIS A 279 -4.65 10.30 -2.42
N PRO A 280 -3.80 10.54 -1.40
CA PRO A 280 -4.03 10.07 -0.03
C PRO A 280 -5.32 10.58 0.61
N LEU A 281 -5.76 11.81 0.32
CA LEU A 281 -7.01 12.35 0.88
C LEU A 281 -8.24 11.57 0.40
N LEU A 282 -8.32 11.32 -0.90
CA LEU A 282 -9.41 10.54 -1.50
C LEU A 282 -9.31 9.07 -1.09
N SER A 283 -8.09 8.54 -0.99
CA SER A 283 -7.82 7.21 -0.47
C SER A 283 -8.41 6.99 0.92
N VAL A 284 -8.24 7.95 1.83
CA VAL A 284 -8.87 7.89 3.16
C VAL A 284 -10.39 7.82 3.04
N ALA A 285 -11.01 8.67 2.24
CA ALA A 285 -12.47 8.70 2.08
C ALA A 285 -13.01 7.37 1.51
N VAL A 286 -12.40 6.86 0.44
CA VAL A 286 -12.81 5.61 -0.23
C VAL A 286 -12.60 4.42 0.69
N PHE A 287 -11.43 4.26 1.32
CA PHE A 287 -11.18 3.16 2.25
C PHE A 287 -12.07 3.22 3.49
N SER A 288 -12.46 4.42 3.94
CA SER A 288 -13.47 4.59 4.99
C SER A 288 -14.84 4.07 4.55
N GLY A 289 -15.26 4.43 3.33
CA GLY A 289 -16.51 3.94 2.73
C GLY A 289 -16.52 2.42 2.55
N LEU A 290 -15.42 1.84 2.07
CA LEU A 290 -15.26 0.39 1.95
C LEU A 290 -15.29 -0.31 3.30
N THR A 291 -14.67 0.26 4.34
CA THR A 291 -14.73 -0.27 5.71
C THR A 291 -16.18 -0.28 6.22
N LEU A 292 -16.92 0.81 5.99
CA LEU A 292 -18.33 0.91 6.38
C LEU A 292 -19.19 -0.13 5.64
N LEU A 293 -18.94 -0.31 4.34
CA LEU A 293 -19.61 -1.32 3.52
C LEU A 293 -19.29 -2.74 4.03
N GLY A 294 -18.04 -3.01 4.40
CA GLY A 294 -17.62 -4.27 5.01
C GLY A 294 -18.37 -4.58 6.32
N PHE A 295 -18.54 -3.58 7.20
CA PHE A 295 -19.41 -3.73 8.37
C PHE A 295 -20.88 -3.95 8.00
N GLY A 296 -21.37 -3.30 6.94
CA GLY A 296 -22.71 -3.53 6.41
C GLY A 296 -22.94 -4.98 5.97
N VAL A 297 -21.99 -5.56 5.22
CA VAL A 297 -21.98 -6.97 4.81
C VAL A 297 -21.99 -7.89 6.04
N MET A 298 -21.18 -7.58 7.06
CA MET A 298 -21.15 -8.33 8.32
C MET A 298 -22.51 -8.30 9.04
N ILE A 299 -23.15 -7.13 9.12
CA ILE A 299 -24.47 -6.96 9.74
C ILE A 299 -25.52 -7.81 9.00
N LEU A 300 -25.52 -7.76 7.66
CA LEU A 300 -26.42 -8.56 6.83
C LEU A 300 -26.18 -10.06 7.02
N SER A 301 -24.92 -10.48 7.06
CA SER A 301 -24.54 -11.88 7.27
C SER A 301 -25.03 -12.39 8.63
N LEU A 302 -24.84 -11.62 9.70
CA LEU A 302 -25.36 -11.98 11.03
C LEU A 302 -26.90 -12.02 11.07
N ARG A 303 -27.57 -11.13 10.32
CA ARG A 303 -29.03 -11.13 10.21
C ARG A 303 -29.54 -12.38 9.49
N LEU A 304 -28.90 -12.80 8.40
CA LEU A 304 -29.24 -14.03 7.69
C LEU A 304 -29.08 -15.24 8.60
N VAL A 305 -27.98 -15.29 9.35
CA VAL A 305 -27.76 -16.36 10.33
C VAL A 305 -28.82 -16.34 11.43
N ALA A 306 -29.21 -15.18 11.95
CA ALA A 306 -30.28 -15.06 12.94
C ALA A 306 -31.62 -15.57 12.42
N PHE A 307 -31.93 -15.28 11.15
CA PHE A 307 -33.12 -15.78 10.49
C PHE A 307 -33.12 -17.32 10.43
N VAL A 308 -31.99 -17.95 10.10
CA VAL A 308 -31.84 -19.43 10.09
C VAL A 308 -32.07 -20.03 11.48
N PHE A 309 -31.64 -19.35 12.54
CA PHE A 309 -31.88 -19.78 13.93
C PHE A 309 -33.26 -19.38 14.48
N GLY A 310 -34.15 -18.81 13.67
CA GLY A 310 -35.49 -18.37 14.10
C GLY A 310 -35.49 -17.16 15.05
N GLN A 311 -34.36 -16.46 15.19
CA GLN A 311 -34.21 -15.32 16.09
C GLN A 311 -34.75 -14.05 15.42
N ARG A 312 -35.76 -13.42 16.02
CA ARG A 312 -36.40 -12.19 15.50
C ARG A 312 -35.82 -10.96 16.20
N LEU A 313 -34.61 -10.56 15.83
CA LEU A 313 -33.97 -9.34 16.33
C LEU A 313 -34.07 -8.21 15.29
N PRO A 314 -34.38 -6.96 15.69
CA PRO A 314 -34.39 -5.82 14.77
C PRO A 314 -32.99 -5.49 14.25
N ILE A 315 -32.89 -4.97 13.02
CA ILE A 315 -31.60 -4.66 12.36
C ILE A 315 -30.71 -3.72 13.18
N VAL A 316 -31.32 -2.80 13.92
CA VAL A 316 -30.63 -1.84 14.81
C VAL A 316 -29.81 -2.56 15.89
N GLN A 317 -30.24 -3.74 16.35
CA GLN A 317 -29.48 -4.54 17.32
C GLN A 317 -28.24 -5.17 16.69
N PHE A 318 -28.32 -5.70 15.46
CA PHE A 318 -27.14 -6.21 14.75
C PHE A 318 -26.14 -5.09 14.45
N TYR A 319 -26.66 -3.94 14.00
CA TYR A 319 -25.87 -2.72 13.80
C TYR A 319 -25.12 -2.34 15.09
N THR A 320 -25.83 -2.28 16.21
CA THR A 320 -25.24 -1.98 17.53
C THR A 320 -24.24 -3.06 17.95
N LEU A 321 -24.56 -4.33 17.77
CA LEU A 321 -23.67 -5.45 18.12
C LEU A 321 -22.32 -5.33 17.40
N VAL A 322 -22.34 -5.15 16.08
CA VAL A 322 -21.12 -5.12 15.25
C VAL A 322 -20.25 -3.93 15.61
N PHE A 323 -20.80 -2.72 15.66
CA PHE A 323 -19.98 -1.53 15.95
C PHE A 323 -19.47 -1.48 17.39
N TRP A 324 -20.26 -1.96 18.36
CA TRP A 324 -19.78 -2.04 19.74
C TRP A 324 -18.78 -3.17 19.94
N ALA A 325 -18.86 -4.27 19.20
CA ALA A 325 -17.78 -5.27 19.14
C ALA A 325 -16.50 -4.67 18.53
N ALA A 326 -16.64 -3.90 17.44
CA ALA A 326 -15.56 -3.19 16.76
C ALA A 326 -14.93 -2.07 17.59
N ALA A 327 -15.54 -1.66 18.71
CA ALA A 327 -14.99 -0.63 19.60
C ALA A 327 -13.55 -0.93 20.08
N SER A 328 -13.07 -2.18 20.03
CA SER A 328 -11.64 -2.49 20.28
C SER A 328 -10.70 -1.68 19.40
N PHE A 329 -11.11 -1.37 18.17
CA PHE A 329 -10.32 -0.56 17.25
C PHE A 329 -10.14 0.89 17.70
N LEU A 330 -10.96 1.42 18.62
CA LEU A 330 -10.78 2.77 19.14
C LEU A 330 -9.44 2.98 19.85
N TRP A 331 -8.77 1.91 20.28
CA TRP A 331 -7.41 1.98 20.82
C TRP A 331 -6.35 2.31 19.77
N LEU A 332 -6.65 2.14 18.48
CA LEU A 332 -5.79 2.57 17.38
C LEU A 332 -5.93 4.07 17.07
N LEU A 333 -6.89 4.75 17.70
CA LEU A 333 -7.16 6.16 17.42
C LEU A 333 -5.94 7.08 17.66
N PRO A 334 -5.16 6.94 18.75
CA PRO A 334 -3.94 7.73 18.96
C PRO A 334 -2.83 7.40 17.97
N LEU A 335 -2.88 6.20 17.38
CA LEU A 335 -1.87 5.71 16.43
C LEU A 335 -2.13 6.23 15.01
N ALA A 336 -3.40 6.41 14.63
CA ALA A 336 -3.81 6.79 13.28
C ALA A 336 -3.08 8.03 12.70
N PRO A 337 -2.86 9.14 13.43
CA PRO A 337 -2.16 10.32 12.89
C PRO A 337 -0.69 10.08 12.56
N ILE A 338 -0.05 9.16 13.27
CA ILE A 338 1.39 8.87 13.16
C ILE A 338 1.69 7.58 12.40
N TYR A 339 0.66 6.81 12.04
CA TYR A 339 0.79 5.46 11.48
C TYR A 339 1.66 5.44 10.20
N TYR A 340 1.41 6.35 9.26
CA TYR A 340 2.26 6.48 8.06
C TYR A 340 3.74 6.75 8.38
N ARG A 341 4.01 7.60 9.39
CA ARG A 341 5.39 7.88 9.80
C ARG A 341 6.08 6.66 10.40
N ILE A 342 5.34 5.80 11.11
CA ILE A 342 5.88 4.54 11.63
C ILE A 342 6.21 3.59 10.48
N LEU A 343 5.34 3.51 9.46
CA LEU A 343 5.60 2.71 8.26
C LEU A 343 6.85 3.18 7.52
N ASP A 344 7.03 4.49 7.35
CA ASP A 344 8.18 5.06 6.64
C ASP A 344 9.52 4.87 7.38
N GLN A 345 9.49 4.51 8.66
CA GLN A 345 10.67 4.13 9.43
C GLN A 345 11.01 2.65 9.22
N THR A 346 12.14 2.40 8.57
CA THR A 346 12.60 1.04 8.19
C THR A 346 12.61 0.04 9.35
N ALA A 347 13.01 0.47 10.55
CA ALA A 347 13.10 -0.40 11.73
C ALA A 347 11.74 -0.91 12.26
N TRP A 348 10.66 -0.15 12.06
CA TRP A 348 9.34 -0.43 12.66
C TRP A 348 8.25 -0.79 11.65
N SER A 349 8.57 -0.72 10.36
CA SER A 349 7.64 -1.02 9.25
C SER A 349 6.94 -2.37 9.40
N SER A 350 7.68 -3.45 9.66
CA SER A 350 7.14 -4.80 9.84
C SER A 350 6.21 -4.92 11.05
N ALA A 351 6.58 -4.30 12.18
CA ALA A 351 5.75 -4.27 13.38
C ALA A 351 4.44 -3.50 13.17
N ALA A 352 4.47 -2.42 12.37
CA ALA A 352 3.28 -1.63 12.06
C ALA A 352 2.19 -2.49 11.38
N TYR A 353 2.55 -3.34 10.41
CA TYR A 353 1.58 -4.22 9.73
C TYR A 353 0.91 -5.23 10.67
N ILE A 354 1.59 -5.67 11.73
CA ILE A 354 1.06 -6.64 12.70
C ILE A 354 -0.01 -6.01 13.59
N VAL A 355 0.09 -4.71 13.89
CA VAL A 355 -0.80 -4.02 14.84
C VAL A 355 -2.28 -4.09 14.44
N PRO A 356 -2.70 -3.70 13.22
CA PRO A 356 -4.10 -3.86 12.79
C PRO A 356 -4.59 -5.32 12.83
N LEU A 357 -3.72 -6.30 12.52
CA LEU A 357 -4.06 -7.72 12.57
C LEU A 357 -4.37 -8.19 14.00
N LEU A 358 -3.57 -7.77 14.99
CA LEU A 358 -3.82 -8.08 16.41
C LEU A 358 -5.16 -7.51 16.88
N PHE A 359 -5.48 -6.27 16.51
CA PHE A 359 -6.78 -5.68 16.81
C PHE A 359 -7.93 -6.36 16.06
N GLY A 360 -7.68 -6.87 14.85
CA GLY A 360 -8.61 -7.72 14.10
C GLY A 360 -8.94 -9.00 14.84
N LEU A 361 -7.93 -9.71 15.34
CA LEU A 361 -8.12 -10.89 16.19
C LEU A 361 -8.88 -10.56 17.48
N TRP A 362 -8.57 -9.43 18.12
CA TRP A 362 -9.31 -8.96 19.30
C TRP A 362 -10.78 -8.68 18.98
N PHE A 363 -11.06 -8.02 17.86
CA PHE A 363 -12.42 -7.82 17.36
C PHE A 363 -13.16 -9.13 17.15
N LEU A 364 -12.55 -10.12 16.49
CA LEU A 364 -13.16 -11.44 16.28
C LEU A 364 -13.49 -12.14 17.60
N GLY A 365 -12.57 -12.11 18.57
CA GLY A 365 -12.83 -12.65 19.92
C GLY A 365 -13.99 -11.96 20.63
N ARG A 366 -14.17 -10.65 20.43
CA ARG A 366 -15.30 -9.88 20.98
C ARG A 366 -16.60 -10.14 20.23
N LEU A 367 -16.56 -10.24 18.91
CA LEU A 367 -17.70 -10.59 18.07
C LEU A 367 -18.25 -11.98 18.45
N PHE A 368 -17.36 -12.95 18.66
CA PHE A 368 -17.72 -14.28 19.17
C PHE A 368 -18.48 -14.20 20.50
N ARG A 369 -17.94 -13.46 21.49
CA ARG A 369 -18.61 -13.27 22.78
C ARG A 369 -19.97 -12.58 22.62
N ALA A 370 -20.07 -11.60 21.73
CA ALA A 370 -21.30 -10.88 21.44
C ALA A 370 -22.38 -11.81 20.86
N VAL A 371 -22.04 -12.56 19.81
CA VAL A 371 -22.93 -13.51 19.15
C VAL A 371 -23.39 -14.58 20.14
N ARG A 372 -22.49 -15.15 20.94
CA ARG A 372 -22.83 -16.16 21.95
C ARG A 372 -23.91 -15.66 22.92
N VAL A 373 -23.72 -14.45 23.46
CA VAL A 373 -24.63 -13.90 24.49
C VAL A 373 -25.95 -13.46 23.88
N VAL A 374 -25.91 -12.76 22.74
CA VAL A 374 -27.11 -12.19 22.12
C VAL A 374 -28.02 -13.27 21.52
N PHE A 375 -27.44 -14.30 20.90
CA PHE A 375 -28.21 -15.40 20.33
C PHE A 375 -28.52 -16.52 21.34
N GLY A 376 -28.01 -16.43 22.58
CA GLY A 376 -28.20 -17.48 23.59
C GLY A 376 -27.57 -18.83 23.21
N LEU A 377 -26.51 -18.81 22.39
CA LEU A 377 -25.88 -20.03 21.88
C LEU A 377 -24.89 -20.64 22.87
N SER A 378 -24.72 -21.97 22.81
CA SER A 378 -23.62 -22.65 23.48
C SER A 378 -22.27 -22.22 22.89
N ARG A 379 -21.18 -22.35 23.67
CA ARG A 379 -19.83 -21.96 23.22
C ARG A 379 -19.46 -22.63 21.89
N ALA A 380 -19.73 -23.92 21.76
CA ALA A 380 -19.44 -24.69 20.54
C ALA A 380 -20.23 -24.18 19.33
N LYS A 381 -21.56 -23.96 19.47
CA LYS A 381 -22.39 -23.44 18.38
C LYS A 381 -21.96 -22.05 17.93
N ALA A 382 -21.58 -21.17 18.86
CA ALA A 382 -21.09 -19.84 18.54
C ALA A 382 -19.72 -19.87 17.83
N VAL A 383 -18.81 -20.77 18.23
CA VAL A 383 -17.50 -20.91 17.57
C VAL A 383 -17.71 -21.43 16.16
N LEU A 384 -18.54 -22.46 16.00
CA LEU A 384 -18.87 -23.02 14.69
C LEU A 384 -19.49 -21.97 13.78
N LEU A 385 -20.42 -21.15 14.28
CA LEU A 385 -21.06 -20.10 13.50
C LEU A 385 -20.07 -19.03 13.03
N VAL A 386 -19.28 -18.45 13.94
CA VAL A 386 -18.30 -17.42 13.58
C VAL A 386 -17.20 -18.00 12.70
N GLY A 387 -16.76 -19.23 13.01
CA GLY A 387 -15.79 -19.97 12.22
C GLY A 387 -16.27 -20.19 10.80
N VAL A 388 -17.47 -20.77 10.63
CA VAL A 388 -18.09 -20.98 9.31
C VAL A 388 -18.24 -19.67 8.56
N LEU A 389 -18.68 -18.59 9.21
CA LEU A 389 -18.82 -17.29 8.55
C LEU A 389 -17.47 -16.77 8.04
N VAL A 390 -16.41 -16.85 8.86
CA VAL A 390 -15.06 -16.44 8.46
C VAL A 390 -14.51 -17.35 7.35
N THR A 391 -14.62 -18.68 7.51
CA THR A 391 -14.11 -19.63 6.52
C THR A 391 -14.85 -19.55 5.20
N THR A 392 -16.17 -19.35 5.20
CA THR A 392 -16.95 -19.19 3.97
C THR A 392 -16.54 -17.93 3.20
N VAL A 393 -16.29 -16.82 3.91
CA VAL A 393 -15.78 -15.60 3.27
C VAL A 393 -14.37 -15.82 2.72
N LEU A 394 -13.45 -16.38 3.51
CA LEU A 394 -12.08 -16.62 3.08
C LEU A 394 -11.98 -17.65 1.94
N ALA A 395 -12.72 -18.76 2.03
CA ALA A 395 -12.75 -19.79 1.01
C ALA A 395 -13.45 -19.32 -0.26
N GLY A 396 -14.53 -18.54 -0.14
CA GLY A 396 -15.22 -17.95 -1.28
C GLY A 396 -14.32 -16.99 -2.05
N VAL A 397 -13.62 -16.09 -1.34
CA VAL A 397 -12.62 -15.20 -1.94
C VAL A 397 -11.47 -16.01 -2.54
N GLY A 398 -10.85 -16.89 -1.77
CA GLY A 398 -9.72 -17.70 -2.22
C GLY A 398 -10.03 -18.54 -3.46
N SER A 399 -11.17 -19.25 -3.46
CA SER A 399 -11.61 -20.07 -4.59
C SER A 399 -11.96 -19.24 -5.83
N TYR A 400 -12.57 -18.06 -5.66
CA TYR A 400 -12.83 -17.14 -6.76
C TYR A 400 -11.53 -16.70 -7.43
N TYR A 401 -10.52 -16.31 -6.65
CA TYR A 401 -9.23 -15.87 -7.17
C TYR A 401 -8.42 -17.02 -7.75
N ASP A 402 -8.42 -18.18 -7.12
CA ASP A 402 -7.69 -19.35 -7.62
C ASP A 402 -8.24 -19.85 -8.95
N SER A 403 -9.57 -19.98 -9.06
CA SER A 403 -10.23 -20.45 -10.29
C SER A 403 -10.02 -19.53 -11.50
N ARG A 404 -9.73 -18.24 -11.26
CA ARG A 404 -9.58 -17.23 -12.31
C ARG A 404 -8.14 -16.83 -12.59
N HIS A 405 -7.26 -16.90 -11.58
CA HIS A 405 -5.93 -16.30 -11.63
C HIS A 405 -4.81 -17.20 -11.11
N ALA A 406 -5.11 -18.46 -10.78
CA ALA A 406 -4.13 -19.42 -10.26
C ALA A 406 -3.32 -18.81 -9.09
N LEU A 407 -4.03 -18.15 -8.17
CA LEU A 407 -3.46 -17.40 -7.05
C LEU A 407 -2.43 -18.26 -6.29
N PHE A 408 -2.73 -19.54 -6.05
CA PHE A 408 -1.84 -20.42 -5.32
C PHE A 408 -0.55 -20.77 -6.08
N ASP A 409 -0.61 -20.90 -7.41
CA ASP A 409 0.58 -21.14 -8.24
C ASP A 409 1.52 -19.93 -8.20
N TYR A 410 0.96 -18.71 -8.31
CA TYR A 410 1.75 -17.48 -8.16
C TYR A 410 2.30 -17.33 -6.75
N LEU A 411 1.51 -17.61 -5.70
CA LEU A 411 2.01 -17.56 -4.32
C LEU A 411 3.15 -18.55 -4.10
N GLN A 412 3.09 -19.75 -4.68
CA GLN A 412 4.20 -20.71 -4.63
C GLN A 412 5.43 -20.18 -5.37
N LEU A 413 5.23 -19.56 -6.55
CA LEU A 413 6.31 -18.89 -7.29
C LEU A 413 6.94 -17.78 -6.44
N TYR A 414 6.16 -16.86 -5.88
CA TYR A 414 6.68 -15.78 -5.02
C TYR A 414 7.27 -16.30 -3.71
N TRP A 415 6.74 -17.37 -3.13
CA TRP A 415 7.33 -17.99 -1.94
C TRP A 415 8.70 -18.57 -2.27
N SER A 416 8.80 -19.34 -3.37
CA SER A 416 10.07 -19.84 -3.88
C SER A 416 11.01 -18.70 -4.28
N CYS A 417 10.44 -17.58 -4.75
CA CYS A 417 10.84 -16.17 -4.92
C CYS A 417 11.50 -15.43 -3.75
N LEU A 418 11.02 -15.67 -2.53
CA LEU A 418 11.27 -14.81 -1.37
C LEU A 418 12.01 -15.55 -0.26
N MET A 419 11.79 -16.87 -0.12
CA MET A 419 12.62 -17.79 0.66
C MET A 419 13.73 -18.38 -0.18
#